data_AF-A0A9D1K8B2-F1
#
_entry.id   AF-A0A9D1K8B2-F1
#
_cell.length_a   1.000
_cell.length_b   1.000
_cell.length_c   1.000
_cell.angle_alpha   90.00
_cell.angle_beta   90.00
_cell.angle_gamma   90.00
#
_symmetry.space_group_name_H-M   'P 1'
#
loop_
_entity.id
_entity.type
_entity.pdbx_description
1 polymer ?
#
loop_
_entity_poly.entity_id
_entity_poly.type
_entity_poly.pdbx_seq_one_letter_code
_entity_poly.pdbx_strand_id
1 'polypeptide(L)'
;MKRKIKYIALALALCLMLPLAGCGKISGRYRILETLETQSFSIGFRDGDYVQYYVEAALKVLTADGTVQRLAMQWFGEDKTTFSKDISALEKVGAAAYRTLLVGVDTDVFPMSYMENGNYTGFDVELAREVCSRLGWDVKFISIKAENAYVELSSGNIDVAWGGLVLDNSEGKFETL
;
A
#
# COMPACT_ATOMS: atom_id res chain seq x y z
N MET A 1 -70.39 -45.38 8.19
CA MET A 1 -71.30 -44.26 7.82
C MET A 1 -70.65 -42.90 8.13
N LYS A 2 -70.13 -42.27 7.07
CA LYS A 2 -70.08 -40.83 6.71
C LYS A 2 -70.04 -39.70 7.78
N ARG A 3 -68.95 -38.91 7.64
CA ARG A 3 -68.81 -37.41 7.65
C ARG A 3 -68.70 -36.74 9.03
N LYS A 4 -67.73 -35.83 9.29
CA LYS A 4 -67.56 -34.51 8.63
C LYS A 4 -66.09 -34.04 8.59
N ILE A 5 -65.68 -33.60 7.41
CA ILE A 5 -64.46 -32.83 7.12
C ILE A 5 -64.72 -31.37 7.49
N LYS A 6 -63.81 -30.71 8.22
CA LYS A 6 -63.73 -29.25 8.32
C LYS A 6 -62.46 -28.79 7.61
N TYR A 7 -62.65 -28.14 6.47
CA TYR A 7 -61.64 -27.38 5.77
C TYR A 7 -61.35 -26.11 6.57
N ILE A 8 -60.09 -25.89 6.95
CA ILE A 8 -59.58 -24.54 7.22
C ILE A 8 -58.54 -24.29 6.14
N ALA A 9 -58.97 -23.56 5.13
CA ALA A 9 -58.13 -22.94 4.12
C ALA A 9 -57.77 -21.51 4.57
N LEU A 10 -56.76 -20.94 3.90
CA LEU A 10 -56.37 -19.52 3.85
C LEU A 10 -55.26 -19.13 4.85
N ALA A 11 -53.99 -19.28 4.50
CA ALA A 11 -53.15 -18.42 3.65
C ALA A 11 -52.62 -17.16 4.36
N LEU A 12 -51.31 -17.13 4.60
CA LEU A 12 -50.51 -15.92 4.39
C LEU A 12 -49.09 -16.32 3.99
N ALA A 13 -48.79 -16.16 2.71
CA ALA A 13 -47.44 -16.14 2.19
C ALA A 13 -46.83 -14.76 2.51
N LEU A 14 -45.76 -14.70 3.32
CA LEU A 14 -44.66 -13.74 3.21
C LEU A 14 -43.67 -13.98 4.35
N CYS A 15 -42.56 -14.67 4.07
CA CYS A 15 -41.26 -14.39 4.69
C CYS A 15 -40.21 -14.94 3.72
N LEU A 16 -40.02 -14.14 2.66
CA LEU A 16 -38.81 -14.09 1.86
C LEU A 16 -37.57 -14.12 2.77
N MET A 17 -36.55 -14.87 2.34
CA MET A 17 -35.14 -14.56 2.58
C MET A 17 -34.74 -14.39 4.05
N LEU A 18 -34.37 -15.49 4.70
CA LEU A 18 -33.35 -15.39 5.75
C LEU A 18 -31.99 -15.32 5.04
N PRO A 19 -31.33 -14.16 4.93
CA PRO A 19 -29.91 -14.18 4.62
C PRO A 19 -29.22 -14.85 5.80
N LEU A 20 -28.47 -15.91 5.50
CA LEU A 20 -27.33 -16.33 6.31
C LEU A 20 -26.36 -15.14 6.35
N ALA A 21 -26.61 -14.21 7.26
CA ALA A 21 -25.77 -13.07 7.51
C ALA A 21 -24.49 -13.59 8.17
N GLY A 22 -23.47 -13.74 7.33
CA GLY A 22 -22.10 -13.35 7.61
C GLY A 22 -21.50 -13.88 8.90
N CYS A 23 -20.66 -14.90 8.77
CA CYS A 23 -19.47 -15.00 9.60
C CYS A 23 -18.70 -13.67 9.55
N GLY A 24 -18.74 -12.96 10.66
CA GLY A 24 -17.84 -11.86 10.97
C GLY A 24 -17.74 -11.78 12.48
N LYS A 25 -16.78 -12.49 13.08
CA LYS A 25 -16.42 -12.26 14.48
C LYS A 25 -16.05 -10.79 14.60
N ILE A 26 -16.87 -10.02 15.31
CA ILE A 26 -16.48 -8.68 15.76
C ILE A 26 -15.33 -8.89 16.75
N SER A 27 -14.11 -8.75 16.25
CA SER A 27 -12.89 -8.80 17.04
C SER A 27 -12.73 -7.46 17.76
N GLY A 28 -12.93 -7.45 19.09
CA GLY A 28 -12.58 -6.35 20.00
C GLY A 28 -13.32 -5.02 19.79
N ARG A 29 -14.15 -4.61 20.75
CA ARG A 29 -14.62 -3.21 20.84
C ARG A 29 -13.65 -2.45 21.73
N TYR A 30 -12.74 -1.67 21.15
CA TYR A 30 -11.89 -0.73 21.88
C TYR A 30 -12.47 0.69 21.83
N ARG A 31 -12.09 1.54 22.78
CA ARG A 31 -12.45 2.97 22.82
C ARG A 31 -11.17 3.77 22.65
N ILE A 32 -11.17 4.66 21.67
CA ILE A 32 -10.11 5.67 21.52
C ILE A 32 -10.38 6.76 22.56
N LEU A 33 -9.43 6.99 23.47
CA LEU A 33 -9.51 8.09 24.43
C LEU A 33 -9.04 9.40 23.78
N GLU A 34 -7.92 9.34 23.06
CA GLU A 34 -7.33 10.45 22.33
C GLU A 34 -6.37 9.90 21.25
N THR A 35 -6.19 10.62 20.16
CA THR A 35 -5.15 10.34 19.14
C THR A 35 -4.07 11.38 19.32
N LEU A 36 -2.86 10.96 19.71
CA LEU A 36 -1.79 11.89 20.04
C LEU A 36 -1.07 12.38 18.78
N GLU A 37 -0.73 11.49 17.84
CA GLU A 37 -0.08 11.84 16.57
C GLU A 37 -0.44 10.83 15.46
N THR A 38 -0.41 11.27 14.20
CA THR A 38 -0.52 10.41 13.02
C THR A 38 0.85 10.31 12.34
N GLN A 39 1.41 9.11 12.24
CA GLN A 39 2.64 8.90 11.48
C GLN A 39 2.36 9.01 9.98
N SER A 40 3.21 9.78 9.29
CA SER A 40 3.25 9.87 7.83
C SER A 40 4.50 9.15 7.35
N PHE A 41 4.33 8.17 6.47
CA PHE A 41 5.43 7.49 5.81
C PHE A 41 5.85 8.23 4.53
N SER A 42 7.13 8.13 4.19
CA SER A 42 7.77 8.88 3.11
C SER A 42 8.59 7.97 2.20
N ILE A 43 8.69 8.36 0.93
CA ILE A 43 9.63 7.80 -0.05
C ILE A 43 10.73 8.84 -0.25
N GLY A 44 11.97 8.49 0.09
CA GLY A 44 13.11 9.41 0.03
C GLY A 44 14.10 9.06 -1.07
N PHE A 45 14.58 10.08 -1.78
CA PHE A 45 15.67 10.00 -2.74
C PHE A 45 16.81 10.91 -2.32
N ARG A 46 17.99 10.73 -2.95
CA ARG A 46 19.02 11.77 -2.93
C ARG A 46 18.54 12.99 -3.71
N ASP A 47 18.98 14.17 -3.28
CA ASP A 47 18.75 15.40 -4.03
C ASP A 47 19.36 15.30 -5.45
N GLY A 48 18.61 15.81 -6.43
CA GLY A 48 18.97 15.80 -7.85
C GLY A 48 19.03 14.41 -8.52
N ASP A 49 18.69 13.32 -7.84
CA ASP A 49 18.74 11.98 -8.43
C ASP A 49 17.61 11.78 -9.45
N TYR A 50 17.98 11.69 -10.73
CA TYR A 50 17.02 11.60 -11.83
C TYR A 50 16.11 10.37 -11.75
N VAL A 51 16.47 9.34 -10.97
CA VAL A 51 15.65 8.15 -10.74
C VAL A 51 14.29 8.51 -10.15
N GLN A 52 14.23 9.56 -9.33
CA GLN A 52 12.99 10.00 -8.69
C GLN A 52 11.89 10.29 -9.72
N TYR A 53 12.25 10.88 -10.88
CA TYR A 53 11.27 11.27 -11.90
C TYR A 53 10.58 10.05 -12.53
N TYR A 54 11.33 8.97 -12.74
CA TYR A 54 10.78 7.73 -13.30
C TYR A 54 9.92 6.99 -12.28
N VAL A 55 10.35 6.93 -11.02
CA VAL A 55 9.56 6.30 -9.94
C VAL A 55 8.28 7.08 -9.68
N GLU A 56 8.33 8.41 -9.62
CA GLU A 56 7.16 9.26 -9.47
C GLU A 56 6.18 9.10 -10.63
N ALA A 57 6.68 9.08 -11.87
CA ALA A 57 5.85 8.84 -13.04
C ALA A 57 5.19 7.45 -12.99
N ALA A 58 5.93 6.40 -12.62
CA ALA A 58 5.36 5.06 -12.47
C ALA A 58 4.28 5.01 -11.39
N LEU A 59 4.50 5.65 -10.23
CA LEU A 59 3.50 5.77 -9.17
C LEU A 59 2.22 6.45 -9.66
N LYS A 60 2.34 7.54 -10.43
CA LYS A 60 1.19 8.24 -11.01
C LYS A 60 0.36 7.37 -11.95
N VAL A 61 1.01 6.55 -12.78
CA VAL A 61 0.33 5.61 -13.68
C VAL A 61 -0.32 4.47 -12.88
N LEU A 62 0.39 3.88 -11.91
CA LEU A 62 -0.13 2.82 -11.03
C LEU A 62 -1.29 3.28 -10.15
N THR A 63 -1.31 4.57 -9.80
CA THR A 63 -2.45 5.18 -9.08
C THR A 63 -3.62 5.40 -10.02
N ALA A 64 -3.36 5.78 -11.27
CA ALA A 64 -4.40 5.99 -12.28
C ALA A 64 -5.06 4.69 -12.76
N ASP A 65 -4.31 3.59 -12.83
CA ASP A 65 -4.81 2.28 -13.29
C ASP A 65 -5.43 1.41 -12.18
N GLY A 66 -5.39 1.87 -10.92
CA GLY A 66 -5.99 1.18 -9.77
C GLY A 66 -5.08 0.18 -9.07
N THR A 67 -3.83 0.01 -9.50
CA THR A 67 -2.86 -0.89 -8.85
C THR A 67 -2.60 -0.48 -7.40
N VAL A 68 -2.40 0.82 -7.14
CA VAL A 68 -2.20 1.34 -5.77
C VAL A 68 -3.42 1.06 -4.90
N GLN A 69 -4.63 1.31 -5.40
CA GLN A 69 -5.87 1.05 -4.68
C GLN A 69 -5.99 -0.43 -4.31
N ARG A 70 -5.69 -1.34 -5.25
CA ARG A 70 -5.71 -2.79 -5.00
C ARG A 70 -4.76 -3.17 -3.87
N LEU A 71 -3.52 -2.68 -3.90
CA LEU A 71 -2.53 -2.94 -2.86
C LEU A 71 -2.97 -2.35 -1.52
N ALA A 72 -3.50 -1.12 -1.50
CA ALA A 72 -3.97 -0.47 -0.29
C ALA A 72 -5.13 -1.26 0.36
N MET A 73 -6.09 -1.72 -0.45
CA MET A 73 -7.17 -2.58 0.03
C MET A 73 -6.67 -3.92 0.59
N GLN A 74 -5.67 -4.53 -0.06
CA GLN A 74 -5.06 -5.77 0.41
C GLN A 74 -4.37 -5.60 1.77
N TRP A 75 -3.60 -4.53 1.95
CA TRP A 75 -2.74 -4.34 3.12
C TRP A 75 -3.40 -3.60 4.27
N PHE A 76 -4.32 -2.68 3.99
CA PHE A 76 -4.94 -1.80 4.98
C PHE A 76 -6.47 -2.00 5.10
N GLY A 77 -7.10 -2.68 4.14
CA GLY A 77 -8.57 -2.83 4.08
C GLY A 77 -9.31 -1.58 3.58
N GLU A 78 -8.59 -0.50 3.32
CA GLU A 78 -9.08 0.77 2.76
C GLU A 78 -7.95 1.46 1.98
N ASP A 79 -8.30 2.42 1.12
CA ASP A 79 -7.31 3.24 0.41
C ASP A 79 -7.31 4.66 0.99
N LYS A 80 -6.25 4.94 1.75
CA LYS A 80 -5.94 6.26 2.33
C LYS A 80 -4.70 6.88 1.67
N THR A 81 -4.24 6.33 0.56
CA THR A 81 -3.08 6.85 -0.15
C THR A 81 -3.41 8.19 -0.81
N THR A 82 -2.40 9.03 -1.02
CA THR A 82 -2.56 10.41 -1.52
C THR A 82 -1.77 10.67 -2.80
N PHE A 83 -1.33 9.61 -3.49
CA PHE A 83 -0.60 9.74 -4.75
C PHE A 83 -1.45 10.45 -5.82
N SER A 84 -0.80 11.31 -6.61
CA SER A 84 -1.42 11.94 -7.77
C SER A 84 -1.68 10.91 -8.87
N LYS A 85 -2.72 11.13 -9.68
CA LYS A 85 -3.12 10.24 -10.79
C LYS A 85 -2.80 10.87 -12.12
N ASP A 86 -2.04 10.17 -12.95
CA ASP A 86 -1.78 10.55 -14.34
C ASP A 86 -1.34 9.34 -15.16
N ILE A 87 -2.23 8.84 -16.03
CA ILE A 87 -1.96 7.68 -16.89
C ILE A 87 -0.88 7.96 -17.95
N SER A 88 -0.66 9.24 -18.29
CA SER A 88 0.31 9.68 -19.30
C SER A 88 1.68 10.04 -18.72
N ALA A 89 1.88 9.90 -17.40
CA ALA A 89 3.08 10.39 -16.74
C ALA A 89 4.38 9.75 -17.29
N LEU A 90 4.35 8.46 -17.64
CA LEU A 90 5.51 7.78 -18.22
C LEU A 90 5.87 8.30 -19.62
N GLU A 91 4.87 8.71 -20.42
CA GLU A 91 5.13 9.30 -21.74
C GLU A 91 5.87 10.64 -21.62
N LYS A 92 5.58 11.41 -20.56
CA LYS A 92 6.18 12.73 -20.31
C LYS A 92 7.65 12.65 -19.91
N VAL A 93 8.04 11.61 -19.17
CA VAL A 93 9.44 11.41 -18.74
C VAL A 93 10.26 10.60 -19.75
N GLY A 94 9.61 9.95 -20.71
CA GLY A 94 10.26 9.16 -21.75
C GLY A 94 10.72 7.78 -21.25
N ALA A 95 11.44 7.06 -22.11
CA ALA A 95 11.89 5.70 -21.80
C ALA A 95 13.08 5.72 -20.84
N ALA A 96 12.92 5.05 -19.70
CA ALA A 96 14.00 4.80 -18.77
C ALA A 96 14.99 3.76 -19.33
N ALA A 97 16.30 3.97 -19.12
CA ALA A 97 17.28 2.92 -19.33
C ALA A 97 17.06 1.78 -18.32
N TYR A 98 17.26 0.54 -18.75
CA TYR A 98 17.18 -0.64 -17.88
C TYR A 98 18.20 -0.54 -16.73
N ARG A 99 17.77 -0.92 -15.52
CA ARG A 99 18.62 -0.98 -14.32
C ARG A 99 18.01 -1.88 -13.24
N THR A 100 18.77 -2.08 -12.17
CA THR A 100 18.24 -2.54 -10.88
C THR A 100 18.06 -1.32 -9.96
N LEU A 101 16.90 -1.19 -9.33
CA LEU A 101 16.64 -0.20 -8.29
C LEU A 101 17.01 -0.78 -6.92
N LEU A 102 17.89 -0.11 -6.19
CA LEU A 102 18.29 -0.47 -4.83
C LEU A 102 17.35 0.20 -3.82
N VAL A 103 16.45 -0.58 -3.21
CA VAL A 103 15.40 -0.08 -2.32
C VAL A 103 15.77 -0.37 -0.86
N GLY A 104 16.02 0.68 -0.09
CA GLY A 104 16.20 0.60 1.36
C GLY A 104 14.87 0.42 2.08
N VAL A 105 14.74 -0.66 2.86
CA VAL A 105 13.51 -1.00 3.60
C VAL A 105 13.82 -1.24 5.08
N ASP A 106 12.97 -0.76 5.98
CA ASP A 106 12.99 -1.17 7.39
C ASP A 106 12.05 -2.36 7.60
N THR A 107 12.60 -3.52 7.93
CA THR A 107 11.84 -4.79 7.99
C THR A 107 10.98 -4.95 9.25
N ASP A 108 10.98 -3.94 10.13
CA ASP A 108 10.27 -4.00 11.41
C ASP A 108 8.98 -3.17 11.38
N VAL A 109 8.54 -2.72 10.20
CA VAL A 109 7.42 -1.79 10.02
C VAL A 109 6.24 -2.47 9.35
N PHE A 110 5.61 -3.43 10.02
CA PHE A 110 4.36 -4.02 9.53
C PHE A 110 3.21 -3.00 9.53
N PRO A 111 2.35 -2.93 8.48
CA PRO A 111 2.34 -3.76 7.26
C PRO A 111 3.08 -3.12 6.06
N MET A 112 3.87 -2.07 6.28
CA MET A 112 4.60 -1.35 5.21
C MET A 112 5.72 -2.20 4.61
N SER A 113 6.58 -2.75 5.46
CA SER A 113 7.70 -3.59 5.08
C SER A 113 8.10 -4.52 6.21
N TYR A 114 8.16 -5.82 5.90
CA TYR A 114 8.62 -6.85 6.83
C TYR A 114 9.12 -8.08 6.09
N MET A 115 9.69 -9.02 6.84
CA MET A 115 10.14 -10.30 6.31
C MET A 115 9.15 -11.40 6.66
N GLU A 116 8.73 -12.15 5.66
CA GLU A 116 7.92 -13.36 5.82
C GLU A 116 8.57 -14.51 5.08
N ASN A 117 8.86 -15.61 5.79
CA ASN A 117 9.50 -16.80 5.22
C ASN A 117 10.80 -16.50 4.45
N GLY A 118 11.59 -15.53 4.92
CA GLY A 118 12.84 -15.13 4.27
C GLY A 118 12.67 -14.20 3.07
N ASN A 119 11.47 -13.72 2.77
CA ASN A 119 11.19 -12.79 1.69
C ASN A 119 10.68 -11.44 2.20
N TYR A 120 11.12 -10.35 1.56
CA TYR A 120 10.54 -9.03 1.79
C TYR A 120 9.08 -9.01 1.33
N THR A 121 8.20 -8.48 2.16
CA THR A 121 6.78 -8.31 1.89
C THR A 121 6.24 -7.06 2.62
N GLY A 122 5.00 -6.68 2.36
CA GLY A 122 4.38 -5.45 2.83
C GLY A 122 4.00 -4.51 1.69
N PHE A 123 3.22 -3.49 2.03
CA PHE A 123 2.68 -2.53 1.06
C PHE A 123 3.77 -1.83 0.24
N ASP A 124 4.80 -1.28 0.90
CA ASP A 124 5.87 -0.55 0.20
C ASP A 124 6.72 -1.47 -0.67
N VAL A 125 6.98 -2.69 -0.18
CA VAL A 125 7.76 -3.69 -0.92
C VAL A 125 7.02 -4.12 -2.19
N GLU A 126 5.72 -4.39 -2.10
CA GLU A 126 4.91 -4.76 -3.27
C GLU A 126 4.73 -3.59 -4.23
N LEU A 127 4.54 -2.37 -3.72
CA LEU A 127 4.41 -1.19 -4.56
C LEU A 127 5.74 -0.87 -5.30
N ALA A 128 6.88 -1.04 -4.65
CA ALA A 128 8.20 -0.90 -5.28
C ALA A 128 8.42 -1.93 -6.40
N ARG A 129 7.95 -3.17 -6.21
CA ARG A 129 7.96 -4.21 -7.27
C ARG A 129 7.09 -3.81 -8.46
N GLU A 130 5.88 -3.31 -8.23
CA GLU A 130 4.98 -2.85 -9.29
C GLU A 130 5.58 -1.66 -10.06
N VAL A 131 6.22 -0.72 -9.36
CA VAL A 131 6.97 0.39 -9.99
C VAL A 131 8.07 -0.14 -10.88
N CYS A 132 8.92 -1.05 -10.39
CA CYS A 132 10.02 -1.59 -11.19
C CYS A 132 9.50 -2.39 -12.39
N SER A 133 8.47 -3.22 -12.19
CA SER A 133 7.78 -3.94 -13.26
C SER A 133 7.28 -2.97 -14.35
N ARG A 134 6.66 -1.85 -13.94
CA ARG A 134 6.16 -0.83 -14.86
C ARG A 134 7.27 -0.14 -15.66
N LEU A 135 8.44 0.05 -15.05
CA LEU A 135 9.61 0.66 -15.67
C LEU A 135 10.45 -0.34 -16.47
N GLY A 136 10.14 -1.64 -16.40
CA GLY A 136 11.00 -2.70 -16.94
C GLY A 136 12.33 -2.80 -16.20
N TRP A 137 12.37 -2.46 -14.92
CA TRP A 137 13.54 -2.54 -14.04
C TRP A 137 13.47 -3.76 -13.13
N ASP A 138 14.65 -4.19 -12.66
CA ASP A 138 14.72 -5.11 -11.53
C ASP A 138 14.69 -4.34 -10.21
N VAL A 139 14.30 -5.02 -9.14
CA VAL A 139 14.34 -4.48 -7.77
C VAL A 139 15.22 -5.32 -6.87
N LYS A 140 16.05 -4.67 -6.06
CA LYS A 140 16.81 -5.30 -4.99
C LYS A 140 16.54 -4.57 -3.68
N PHE A 141 15.98 -5.30 -2.71
CA PHE A 141 15.75 -4.78 -1.37
C PHE A 141 17.01 -4.89 -0.52
N ILE A 142 17.27 -3.84 0.26
CA ILE A 142 18.39 -3.72 1.17
C ILE A 142 17.81 -3.34 2.53
N SER A 143 18.05 -4.17 3.54
CA SER A 143 17.58 -3.87 4.90
C SER A 143 18.37 -2.69 5.46
N ILE A 144 17.65 -1.66 5.90
CA ILE A 144 18.22 -0.49 6.58
C ILE A 144 17.42 -0.18 7.84
N LYS A 145 17.89 0.79 8.62
CA LYS A 145 17.09 1.44 9.67
C LYS A 145 16.71 2.84 9.24
N ALA A 146 15.52 3.29 9.62
CA ALA A 146 15.01 4.60 9.21
C ALA A 146 15.97 5.75 9.58
N GLU A 147 16.57 5.70 10.77
CA GLU A 147 17.58 6.64 11.23
C GLU A 147 18.85 6.70 10.34
N ASN A 148 19.13 5.63 9.59
CA ASN A 148 20.29 5.54 8.71
C ASN A 148 19.97 5.88 7.24
N ALA A 149 18.70 6.11 6.89
CA ALA A 149 18.27 6.32 5.51
C ALA A 149 19.09 7.41 4.78
N TYR A 150 19.37 8.53 5.46
CA TYR A 150 20.19 9.60 4.91
C TYR A 150 21.61 9.13 4.54
N VAL A 151 22.27 8.38 5.42
CA VAL A 151 23.65 7.91 5.20
C VAL A 151 23.68 6.87 4.09
N GLU A 152 22.72 5.96 4.04
CA GLU A 152 22.62 4.92 3.01
C GLU A 152 22.36 5.51 1.62
N LEU A 153 21.46 6.50 1.54
CA LEU A 153 21.21 7.28 0.31
C LEU A 153 22.49 8.02 -0.13
N SER A 154 23.08 8.79 0.78
CA SER A 154 24.25 9.64 0.50
C SER A 154 25.47 8.84 0.06
N SER A 155 25.65 7.63 0.61
CA SER A 155 26.76 6.73 0.26
C SER A 155 26.50 5.92 -1.01
N GLY A 156 25.25 5.92 -1.50
CA GLY A 156 24.82 5.15 -2.65
C GLY A 156 24.72 3.65 -2.45
N ASN A 157 24.56 3.24 -1.19
CA ASN A 157 24.19 1.87 -0.87
C ASN A 157 22.74 1.57 -1.28
N ILE A 158 21.88 2.60 -1.32
CA ILE A 158 20.51 2.55 -1.84
C ILE A 158 20.27 3.71 -2.80
N ASP A 159 19.32 3.52 -3.72
CA ASP A 159 18.84 4.56 -4.65
C ASP A 159 17.63 5.28 -4.08
N VAL A 160 16.80 4.56 -3.32
CA VAL A 160 15.56 5.06 -2.72
C VAL A 160 15.39 4.44 -1.35
N ALA A 161 14.95 5.25 -0.39
CA ALA A 161 14.57 4.82 0.94
C ALA A 161 13.03 4.72 0.96
N TRP A 162 12.50 3.50 0.96
CA TRP A 162 11.08 3.22 0.71
C TRP A 162 10.63 1.90 1.35
N GLY A 163 10.26 1.97 2.63
CA GLY A 163 9.78 0.81 3.40
C GLY A 163 9.51 1.22 4.83
N GLY A 164 8.36 1.86 5.08
CA GLY A 164 7.94 2.26 6.42
C GLY A 164 8.77 3.38 7.03
N LEU A 165 9.36 4.24 6.20
CA LEU A 165 10.27 5.29 6.67
C LEU A 165 9.50 6.55 7.02
N VAL A 166 9.66 7.02 8.25
CA VAL A 166 9.28 8.37 8.66
C VAL A 166 10.53 9.23 8.53
N LEU A 167 10.65 9.92 7.40
CA LEU A 167 11.80 10.78 7.15
C LEU A 167 11.55 12.13 7.82
N ASP A 168 12.32 12.41 8.87
CA ASP A 168 12.27 13.70 9.54
C ASP A 168 13.03 14.75 8.73
N ASN A 169 12.33 15.83 8.37
CA ASN A 169 12.93 16.99 7.70
C ASN A 169 13.22 18.17 8.65
N SER A 170 13.12 17.97 9.97
CA SER A 170 13.39 19.00 10.97
C SER A 170 14.82 19.56 10.91
N GLU A 171 15.77 18.77 10.40
CA GLU A 171 17.18 19.15 10.25
C GLU A 171 17.55 19.62 8.83
N GLY A 172 16.58 19.78 7.91
CA GLY A 172 16.84 20.17 6.52
C GLY A 172 17.62 19.12 5.72
N LYS A 173 17.54 17.85 6.12
CA LYS A 173 18.25 16.73 5.48
C LYS A 173 17.61 16.28 4.15
N PHE A 174 16.37 16.68 3.90
CA PHE A 174 15.59 16.29 2.73
C PHE A 174 14.88 17.53 2.16
N GLU A 175 14.73 17.66 0.85
CA GLU A 175 13.84 18.67 0.28
C GLU A 175 12.45 18.07 0.08
N THR A 176 11.40 18.79 0.47
CA THR A 176 10.01 18.39 0.20
C THR A 176 9.61 18.97 -1.15
N LEU A 177 9.19 18.12 -2.09
CA LEU A 177 8.67 18.53 -3.40
C LEU A 177 7.38 19.36 -3.30
#